data_AF-A0A2E7QPB0-F1
#
_entry.id   AF-A0A2E7QPB0-F1
#
_cell.length_a   1.000
_cell.length_b   1.000
_cell.length_c   1.000
_cell.angle_alpha   90.00
_cell.angle_beta   90.00
_cell.angle_gamma   90.00
#
_symmetry.space_group_name_H-M   'P 1'
#
loop_
_entity.id
_entity.type
_entity.pdbx_description
1 polymer ?
#
loop_
_entity_poly.entity_id
_entity_poly.type
_entity_poly.pdbx_seq_one_letter_code
_entity_poly.pdbx_strand_id
1 'polypeptide(L)'
;MNRTITWRSLLFLLALGPLAVAATEAKTVTIQVTLDRGPDFGQAFGSLFEVASDDGQLMIGAGFQNAYNTRYRADRHAVQFYIRPTSGERTYQMAELPRPSKTLVGSYLFGRDGEVYSTYGGLKKWQPKSSDWAAAESLGGTHETMRLGGGLLTFGASRVRYNGRSILEPPKQGSYQLFFYANGHLCFYHVHRNGKPYRLFKNEADGFSLLFACPWSPDQPRVDLAKAKTLRLPVVGETTFAWGQLGGQVVTGSNIGGFYVFENGRWRMILEPNINVSYQLYSSLAFHDRLLMGQYPTGRVFSYDGKKITDLKGWPPVPKGVSGSSREAQTTTIYGGDLFVGVWPWAELWRYNPDQRRWHFAQRMFKHPAPSANITHPYDLENANGTPRNRWGQRVTSLVPSGPDLFIATSAKAPYQWEPKKFPFLAPDKWKSYGKVYRMTMPGHLAVPTIWTAGPTTLEFELQPGQMSIRQDGKLLATTKLTGPLSR
;
A
#
# COMPACT_ATOMS: atom_id res chain seq x y z
N MET A 1 43.93 86.59 -21.61
CA MET A 1 44.31 85.18 -21.83
C MET A 1 43.54 84.34 -20.83
N ASN A 2 42.32 83.86 -21.10
CA ASN A 2 41.97 82.70 -21.95
C ASN A 2 42.86 81.48 -21.73
N ARG A 3 42.33 80.43 -21.04
CA ARG A 3 41.86 79.21 -21.71
C ARG A 3 41.19 78.22 -20.73
N THR A 4 39.93 77.96 -21.04
CA THR A 4 39.09 76.81 -20.69
C THR A 4 39.76 75.49 -21.09
N ILE A 5 39.67 74.44 -20.26
CA ILE A 5 39.86 73.05 -20.70
C ILE A 5 38.71 72.19 -20.19
N THR A 6 38.15 71.48 -21.16
CA THR A 6 36.91 70.72 -21.25
C THR A 6 37.03 69.32 -20.65
N TRP A 7 35.93 68.87 -20.02
CA TRP A 7 35.69 67.48 -19.70
C TRP A 7 35.43 66.68 -20.99
N ARG A 8 36.18 65.59 -21.21
CA ARG A 8 35.82 64.54 -22.17
C ARG A 8 35.43 63.29 -21.40
N SER A 9 34.14 63.02 -21.33
CA SER A 9 33.59 61.72 -20.95
C SER A 9 34.01 60.68 -21.98
N LEU A 10 34.84 59.71 -21.59
CA LEU A 10 35.06 58.50 -22.36
C LEU A 10 33.91 57.53 -22.05
N LEU A 11 32.94 57.42 -22.96
CA LEU A 11 32.00 56.31 -22.97
C LEU A 11 32.76 55.06 -23.47
N PHE A 12 33.04 54.12 -22.57
CA PHE A 12 33.36 52.75 -22.98
C PHE A 12 32.04 52.03 -23.29
N LEU A 13 31.73 51.90 -24.58
CA LEU A 13 30.75 50.93 -25.07
C LEU A 13 31.38 49.54 -24.96
N LEU A 14 31.14 48.87 -23.83
CA LEU A 14 31.32 47.42 -23.74
C LEU A 14 30.23 46.76 -24.59
N ALA A 15 30.62 46.32 -25.78
CA ALA A 15 29.81 45.42 -26.58
C ALA A 15 29.67 44.09 -25.83
N LEU A 16 28.63 43.98 -25.01
CA LEU A 16 28.12 42.70 -24.50
C LEU A 16 27.52 41.96 -25.69
N GLY A 17 28.36 41.24 -26.44
CA GLY A 17 27.88 40.21 -27.34
C GLY A 17 27.07 39.19 -26.53
N PRO A 18 25.93 38.69 -27.04
CA PRO A 18 25.18 37.67 -26.34
C PRO A 18 26.09 36.46 -26.16
N LEU A 19 26.41 36.14 -24.90
CA LEU A 19 26.92 34.83 -24.52
C LEU A 19 25.86 33.83 -24.99
N ALA A 20 26.13 33.19 -26.12
CA ALA A 20 25.42 32.01 -26.54
C ALA A 20 25.65 30.97 -25.44
N VAL A 21 24.70 30.87 -24.52
CA VAL A 21 24.57 29.73 -23.62
C VAL A 21 24.35 28.55 -24.55
N ALA A 22 25.42 27.80 -24.83
CA ALA A 22 25.32 26.54 -25.52
C ALA A 22 24.31 25.70 -24.73
N ALA A 23 23.13 25.47 -25.31
CA ALA A 23 22.17 24.55 -24.76
C ALA A 23 22.86 23.18 -24.73
N THR A 24 23.27 22.73 -23.55
CA THR A 24 23.72 21.36 -23.33
C THR A 24 22.65 20.44 -23.91
N GLU A 25 23.06 19.67 -24.92
CA GLU A 25 22.20 18.71 -25.59
C GLU A 25 21.55 17.83 -24.53
N ALA A 26 20.23 17.92 -24.46
CA ALA A 26 19.51 17.42 -23.32
C ALA A 26 19.50 15.89 -23.39
N LYS A 27 20.25 15.26 -22.48
CA LYS A 27 20.55 13.82 -22.56
C LYS A 27 19.31 13.00 -22.25
N THR A 28 18.84 12.27 -23.25
CA THR A 28 17.89 11.17 -23.05
C THR A 28 18.60 10.02 -22.34
N VAL A 29 18.01 9.51 -21.28
CA VAL A 29 18.46 8.29 -20.60
C VAL A 29 17.45 7.18 -20.89
N THR A 30 17.92 6.07 -21.45
CA THR A 30 17.12 4.88 -21.67
C THR A 30 17.75 3.71 -20.92
N ILE A 31 16.96 3.05 -20.08
CA ILE A 31 17.34 1.84 -19.38
C ILE A 31 16.46 0.71 -19.89
N GLN A 32 17.08 -0.33 -20.44
CA GLN A 32 16.38 -1.51 -20.94
C GLN A 32 16.62 -2.68 -19.98
N VAL A 33 15.55 -3.39 -19.64
CA VAL A 33 15.59 -4.60 -18.81
C VAL A 33 14.84 -5.70 -19.53
N THR A 34 15.55 -6.73 -19.96
CA THR A 34 14.94 -7.98 -20.41
C THR A 34 14.80 -8.91 -19.23
N LEU A 35 13.57 -9.38 -18.99
CA LEU A 35 13.28 -10.32 -17.91
C LEU A 35 12.42 -11.48 -18.41
N ASP A 36 12.69 -12.65 -17.86
CA ASP A 36 11.79 -13.80 -17.92
C ASP A 36 11.23 -14.05 -16.51
N ARG A 37 9.92 -13.91 -16.36
CA ARG A 37 9.22 -14.08 -15.07
C ARG A 37 8.91 -15.55 -14.77
N GLY A 38 9.15 -16.43 -15.74
CA GLY A 38 8.69 -17.82 -15.71
C GLY A 38 7.16 -17.91 -15.60
N PRO A 39 6.63 -19.09 -15.21
CA PRO A 39 5.22 -19.24 -14.89
C PRO A 39 4.82 -18.34 -13.72
N ASP A 40 3.60 -17.83 -13.77
CA ASP A 40 3.07 -17.04 -12.68
C ASP A 40 2.53 -17.92 -11.55
N PHE A 41 3.29 -18.01 -10.47
CA PHE A 41 2.92 -18.71 -9.24
C PHE A 41 2.65 -17.73 -8.09
N GLY A 42 2.40 -16.45 -8.40
CA GLY A 42 2.14 -15.43 -7.40
C GLY A 42 3.40 -14.95 -6.66
N GLN A 43 4.58 -15.21 -7.23
CA GLN A 43 5.86 -14.66 -6.79
C GLN A 43 5.84 -13.12 -6.82
N ALA A 44 6.63 -12.52 -5.94
CA ALA A 44 6.99 -11.11 -6.03
C ALA A 44 8.14 -10.95 -7.03
N PHE A 45 8.06 -9.95 -7.92
CA PHE A 45 9.13 -9.71 -8.92
C PHE A 45 10.22 -8.77 -8.41
N GLY A 46 9.93 -7.93 -7.41
CA GLY A 46 10.93 -7.08 -6.77
C GLY A 46 11.45 -5.94 -7.64
N SER A 47 12.63 -5.43 -7.28
CA SER A 47 13.32 -4.36 -8.02
C SER A 47 13.90 -4.88 -9.33
N LEU A 48 13.86 -4.05 -10.37
CA LEU A 48 14.49 -4.30 -11.66
C LEU A 48 15.88 -3.66 -11.70
N PHE A 49 15.98 -2.40 -11.30
CA PHE A 49 17.25 -1.69 -11.18
C PHE A 49 17.11 -0.50 -10.24
N GLU A 50 18.26 -0.05 -9.75
CA GLU A 50 18.44 1.13 -8.92
C GLU A 50 19.73 1.83 -9.39
N VAL A 51 19.67 3.14 -9.63
CA VAL A 51 20.80 3.97 -10.05
C VAL A 51 21.08 4.98 -8.95
N ALA A 52 22.30 4.96 -8.44
CA ALA A 52 22.78 5.91 -7.45
C ALA A 52 23.64 7.01 -8.10
N SER A 53 23.66 8.18 -7.50
CA SER A 53 24.70 9.19 -7.74
C SER A 53 26.07 8.72 -7.23
N ASP A 54 27.12 9.46 -7.59
CA ASP A 54 28.50 9.18 -7.19
C ASP A 54 28.69 9.16 -5.66
N ASP A 55 27.86 9.88 -4.90
CA ASP A 55 27.84 9.87 -3.44
C ASP A 55 26.95 8.76 -2.82
N GLY A 56 26.45 7.85 -3.66
CA GLY A 56 25.69 6.67 -3.25
C GLY A 56 24.21 6.89 -2.98
N GLN A 57 23.66 8.07 -3.28
CA GLN A 57 22.24 8.36 -3.09
C GLN A 57 21.40 7.84 -4.25
N LEU A 58 20.32 7.11 -3.95
CA LEU A 58 19.47 6.51 -4.96
C LEU A 58 18.64 7.59 -5.68
N MET A 59 18.80 7.69 -7.00
CA MET A 59 18.17 8.71 -7.83
C MET A 59 17.08 8.16 -8.74
N ILE A 60 17.32 7.02 -9.38
CA ILE A 60 16.43 6.44 -10.39
C ILE A 60 16.22 4.98 -10.03
N GLY A 61 15.01 4.46 -10.19
CA GLY A 61 14.78 3.04 -10.03
C GLY A 61 13.47 2.59 -10.62
N ALA A 62 13.38 1.28 -10.86
CA ALA A 62 12.15 0.65 -11.27
C ALA A 62 11.96 -0.71 -10.59
N GLY A 63 10.71 -1.11 -10.38
CA GLY A 63 10.39 -2.37 -9.74
C GLY A 63 8.89 -2.61 -9.56
N PHE A 64 8.56 -3.82 -9.13
CA PHE A 64 7.21 -4.24 -8.78
C PHE A 64 7.05 -4.25 -7.27
N GLN A 65 6.09 -3.49 -6.76
CA GLN A 65 5.83 -3.47 -5.33
C GLN A 65 5.23 -4.79 -4.85
N ASN A 66 5.64 -5.24 -3.66
CA ASN A 66 5.01 -6.34 -2.96
C ASN A 66 4.40 -5.81 -1.65
N ALA A 67 3.25 -5.16 -1.77
CA ALA A 67 2.53 -4.58 -0.64
C ALA A 67 1.20 -5.31 -0.42
N TYR A 68 0.76 -5.34 0.83
CA TYR A 68 -0.55 -5.82 1.24
C TYR A 68 -1.09 -4.89 2.31
N ASN A 69 -2.25 -4.28 2.08
CA ASN A 69 -2.83 -3.28 2.96
C ASN A 69 -4.25 -3.70 3.32
N THR A 70 -4.45 -4.15 4.57
CA THR A 70 -5.75 -4.54 5.15
C THR A 70 -6.66 -5.25 4.15
N ARG A 71 -6.36 -6.54 3.88
CA ARG A 71 -7.02 -7.44 2.91
C ARG A 71 -6.62 -7.31 1.45
N TYR A 72 -6.11 -6.17 1.00
CA TYR A 72 -5.85 -5.94 -0.42
C TYR A 72 -4.36 -6.03 -0.74
N ARG A 73 -3.99 -6.98 -1.60
CA ARG A 73 -2.66 -7.04 -2.20
C ARG A 73 -2.56 -5.95 -3.27
N ALA A 74 -1.43 -5.24 -3.31
CA ALA A 74 -1.13 -4.34 -4.41
C ALA A 74 -1.02 -5.09 -5.74
N ASP A 75 -1.26 -4.38 -6.85
CA ASP A 75 -1.08 -4.96 -8.18
C ASP A 75 0.40 -5.26 -8.44
N ARG A 76 0.75 -6.53 -8.25
CA ARG A 76 2.10 -7.06 -8.47
C ARG A 76 2.52 -7.07 -9.96
N HIS A 77 1.60 -6.85 -10.90
CA HIS A 77 1.92 -6.68 -12.32
C HIS A 77 2.13 -5.21 -12.69
N ALA A 78 1.88 -4.27 -11.77
CA ALA A 78 2.18 -2.86 -11.95
C ALA A 78 3.65 -2.56 -11.64
N VAL A 79 4.39 -2.17 -12.67
CA VAL A 79 5.75 -1.68 -12.52
C VAL A 79 5.69 -0.20 -12.13
N GLN A 80 6.50 0.18 -11.16
CA GLN A 80 6.78 1.57 -10.82
C GLN A 80 8.13 1.96 -11.41
N PHE A 81 8.20 3.15 -12.01
CA PHE A 81 9.42 3.84 -12.41
C PHE A 81 9.48 5.17 -11.69
N TYR A 82 10.64 5.53 -11.16
CA TYR A 82 10.81 6.82 -10.50
C TYR A 82 12.17 7.45 -10.79
N ILE A 83 12.18 8.78 -10.69
CA ILE A 83 13.37 9.63 -10.58
C ILE A 83 13.14 10.61 -9.42
N ARG A 84 14.18 10.89 -8.65
CA ARG A 84 14.02 11.58 -7.38
C ARG A 84 15.24 12.46 -7.06
N PRO A 85 15.06 13.70 -6.54
CA PRO A 85 16.19 14.50 -6.07
C PRO A 85 17.03 13.80 -5.01
N THR A 86 18.35 13.91 -5.14
CA THR A 86 19.39 13.50 -4.16
C THR A 86 19.21 14.21 -2.82
N SER A 87 18.78 15.48 -2.84
CA SER A 87 18.48 16.25 -1.63
C SER A 87 17.38 15.64 -0.74
N GLY A 88 16.68 14.59 -1.15
CA GLY A 88 15.58 13.93 -0.42
C GLY A 88 14.31 14.78 -0.25
N GLU A 89 14.41 16.08 -0.50
CA GLU A 89 13.28 16.99 -0.50
C GLU A 89 12.34 16.69 -1.67
N ARG A 90 11.04 16.74 -1.38
CA ARG A 90 9.97 16.52 -2.34
C ARG A 90 8.89 17.55 -2.13
N THR A 91 8.33 17.99 -3.23
CA THR A 91 7.05 18.70 -3.24
C THR A 91 6.00 17.77 -3.82
N TYR A 92 4.78 17.86 -3.32
CA TYR A 92 3.64 17.14 -3.84
C TYR A 92 2.41 18.03 -3.79
N GLN A 93 1.47 17.75 -4.69
CA GLN A 93 0.15 18.36 -4.70
C GLN A 93 -0.86 17.36 -4.16
N MET A 94 -1.77 17.84 -3.32
CA MET A 94 -2.83 17.02 -2.73
C MET A 94 -4.18 17.59 -3.18
N ALA A 95 -4.97 16.78 -3.88
CA ALA A 95 -6.32 17.12 -4.30
C ALA A 95 -7.34 16.22 -3.60
N GLU A 96 -8.39 16.81 -3.04
CA GLU A 96 -9.56 16.05 -2.58
C GLU A 96 -10.38 15.58 -3.79
N LEU A 97 -10.73 14.30 -3.81
CA LEU A 97 -11.62 13.70 -4.81
C LEU A 97 -13.02 13.47 -4.23
N PRO A 98 -14.05 13.33 -5.08
CA PRO A 98 -15.37 12.92 -4.61
C PRO A 98 -15.32 11.62 -3.80
N ARG A 99 -16.24 11.50 -2.84
CA ARG A 99 -16.36 10.29 -2.02
C ARG A 99 -17.00 9.18 -2.85
N PRO A 100 -16.48 7.94 -2.81
CA PRO A 100 -17.13 6.80 -3.46
C PRO A 100 -18.51 6.50 -2.89
N SER A 101 -18.77 6.85 -1.62
CA SER A 101 -20.07 6.67 -0.99
C SER A 101 -20.58 7.96 -0.39
N LYS A 102 -21.86 8.26 -0.64
CA LYS A 102 -22.56 9.40 -0.04
C LYS A 102 -23.06 9.11 1.38
N THR A 103 -23.07 7.85 1.83
CA THR A 103 -23.71 7.45 3.10
C THR A 103 -22.75 6.80 4.10
N LEU A 104 -21.59 6.30 3.64
CA LEU A 104 -20.65 5.55 4.49
C LEU A 104 -19.50 6.43 5.01
N VAL A 105 -19.16 6.29 6.29
CA VAL A 105 -18.01 6.93 6.95
C VAL A 105 -16.70 6.15 6.73
N GLY A 106 -16.45 5.70 5.51
CA GLY A 106 -15.21 5.02 5.16
C GLY A 106 -15.11 4.59 3.72
N SER A 107 -13.88 4.47 3.24
CA SER A 107 -13.56 3.95 1.91
C SER A 107 -12.28 3.11 2.00
N TYR A 108 -12.24 2.02 1.26
CA TYR A 108 -11.07 1.14 1.15
C TYR A 108 -10.82 0.93 -0.34
N LEU A 109 -9.62 1.32 -0.78
CA LEU A 109 -9.21 1.27 -2.17
C LEU A 109 -8.23 0.14 -2.43
N PHE A 110 -8.25 -0.37 -3.66
CA PHE A 110 -7.20 -1.21 -4.21
C PHE A 110 -6.96 -0.87 -5.68
N GLY A 111 -5.75 -1.15 -6.16
CA GLY A 111 -5.40 -1.03 -7.57
C GLY A 111 -5.41 -2.41 -8.25
N ARG A 112 -5.86 -2.47 -9.50
CA ARG A 112 -5.76 -3.66 -10.35
C ARG A 112 -5.85 -3.25 -11.82
N ASP A 113 -4.92 -3.74 -12.64
CA ASP A 113 -4.90 -3.52 -14.08
C ASP A 113 -4.94 -2.03 -14.46
N GLY A 114 -4.22 -1.20 -13.70
CA GLY A 114 -4.15 0.26 -13.91
C GLY A 114 -5.41 1.02 -13.49
N GLU A 115 -6.37 0.34 -12.87
CA GLU A 115 -7.62 0.92 -12.40
C GLU A 115 -7.64 0.98 -10.87
N VAL A 116 -8.29 2.02 -10.32
CA VAL A 116 -8.48 2.20 -8.88
C VAL A 116 -9.93 1.91 -8.52
N TYR A 117 -10.12 1.00 -7.59
CA TYR A 117 -11.44 0.58 -7.12
C TYR A 117 -11.66 1.00 -5.67
N SER A 118 -12.91 1.34 -5.33
CA SER A 118 -13.37 1.46 -3.95
C SER A 118 -14.27 0.28 -3.61
N THR A 119 -14.02 -0.30 -2.45
CA THR A 119 -14.83 -1.35 -1.84
C THR A 119 -15.76 -0.75 -0.79
N TYR A 120 -16.82 -1.50 -0.44
CA TYR A 120 -17.92 -1.10 0.44
C TYR A 120 -18.92 -0.09 -0.16
N GLY A 121 -20.22 -0.35 0.06
CA GLY A 121 -21.30 0.41 -0.57
C GLY A 121 -21.45 0.16 -2.06
N GLY A 122 -21.13 -1.07 -2.50
CA GLY A 122 -21.02 -1.49 -3.91
C GLY A 122 -19.63 -1.20 -4.48
N LEU A 123 -19.11 -2.12 -5.31
CA LEU A 123 -17.82 -1.93 -5.99
C LEU A 123 -17.93 -0.73 -6.93
N LYS A 124 -17.00 0.22 -6.79
CA LYS A 124 -16.91 1.37 -7.69
C LYS A 124 -15.52 1.49 -8.28
N LYS A 125 -15.45 1.97 -9.51
CA LYS A 125 -14.21 2.26 -10.23
C LYS A 125 -14.07 3.76 -10.40
N TRP A 126 -12.87 4.28 -10.16
CA TRP A 126 -12.53 5.66 -10.47
C TRP A 126 -12.59 5.89 -11.98
N GLN A 127 -13.18 7.00 -12.41
CA GLN A 127 -13.27 7.39 -13.81
C GLN A 127 -12.50 8.69 -14.00
N PRO A 128 -11.23 8.64 -14.48
CA PRO A 128 -10.38 9.82 -14.59
C PRO A 128 -11.01 10.94 -15.45
N LYS A 129 -11.71 10.57 -16.53
CA LYS A 129 -12.31 11.53 -17.47
C LYS A 129 -13.43 12.37 -16.84
N SER A 130 -14.29 11.75 -16.03
CA SER A 130 -15.38 12.45 -15.34
C SER A 130 -14.99 12.92 -13.93
N SER A 131 -13.80 12.54 -13.44
CA SER A 131 -13.37 12.76 -12.07
C SER A 131 -14.40 12.29 -11.03
N ASP A 132 -15.02 11.13 -11.26
CA ASP A 132 -16.05 10.55 -10.39
C ASP A 132 -15.95 9.02 -10.28
N TRP A 133 -16.74 8.43 -9.40
CA TRP A 133 -16.82 6.99 -9.15
C TRP A 133 -18.02 6.38 -9.86
N ALA A 134 -17.79 5.44 -10.77
CA ALA A 134 -18.84 4.67 -11.42
C ALA A 134 -19.01 3.30 -10.75
N ALA A 135 -20.23 2.76 -10.75
CA ALA A 135 -20.46 1.38 -10.36
C ALA A 135 -19.65 0.42 -11.25
N ALA A 136 -19.15 -0.66 -10.66
CA ALA A 136 -18.44 -1.71 -11.35
C ALA A 136 -19.03 -3.08 -10.98
N GLU A 137 -18.80 -4.08 -11.83
CA GLU A 137 -19.30 -5.42 -11.60
C GLU A 137 -18.72 -6.03 -10.31
N SER A 138 -19.62 -6.40 -9.41
CA SER A 138 -19.28 -6.98 -8.12
C SER A 138 -19.23 -8.50 -8.21
N LEU A 139 -18.08 -9.08 -7.88
CA LEU A 139 -17.90 -10.53 -7.76
C LEU A 139 -18.27 -11.09 -6.36
N GLY A 140 -18.82 -10.22 -5.49
CA GLY A 140 -19.25 -10.54 -4.12
C GLY A 140 -18.14 -10.41 -3.06
N GLY A 141 -18.52 -10.65 -1.80
CA GLY A 141 -17.60 -10.58 -0.65
C GLY A 141 -17.05 -9.16 -0.42
N THR A 142 -15.75 -9.10 -0.13
CA THR A 142 -14.95 -7.87 0.06
C THR A 142 -14.16 -7.48 -1.19
N HIS A 143 -14.40 -8.15 -2.32
CA HIS A 143 -13.76 -7.92 -3.61
C HIS A 143 -12.24 -8.12 -3.61
N GLU A 144 -11.73 -8.99 -2.73
CA GLU A 144 -10.34 -9.41 -2.74
C GLU A 144 -10.07 -10.18 -4.04
N THR A 145 -9.15 -9.66 -4.85
CA THR A 145 -8.77 -10.27 -6.13
C THR A 145 -7.27 -10.20 -6.34
N MET A 146 -6.76 -11.08 -7.19
CA MET A 146 -5.35 -11.12 -7.55
C MET A 146 -5.22 -11.60 -9.00
N ARG A 147 -4.59 -10.78 -9.86
CA ARG A 147 -4.21 -11.25 -11.19
C ARG A 147 -3.22 -12.40 -11.06
N LEU A 148 -3.31 -13.39 -11.94
CA LEU A 148 -2.44 -14.57 -12.02
C LEU A 148 -2.21 -14.96 -13.48
N GLY A 149 -1.03 -14.61 -14.00
CA GLY A 149 -0.76 -14.66 -15.43
C GLY A 149 -1.74 -13.80 -16.21
N GLY A 150 -2.43 -14.41 -17.17
CA GLY A 150 -3.55 -13.80 -17.90
C GLY A 150 -4.92 -13.95 -17.23
N GLY A 151 -5.02 -14.59 -16.05
CA GLY A 151 -6.28 -14.83 -15.35
C GLY A 151 -6.44 -14.04 -14.06
N LEU A 152 -7.57 -14.25 -13.39
CA LEU A 152 -7.96 -13.56 -12.17
C LEU A 152 -8.41 -14.54 -11.09
N LEU A 153 -7.73 -14.51 -9.95
CA LEU A 153 -8.21 -15.09 -8.70
C LEU A 153 -9.17 -14.13 -8.01
N THR A 154 -10.25 -14.68 -7.48
CA THR A 154 -11.25 -13.96 -6.68
C THR A 154 -11.48 -14.72 -5.39
N PHE A 155 -11.53 -13.99 -4.29
CA PHE A 155 -11.61 -14.53 -2.94
C PHE A 155 -12.86 -14.00 -2.23
N GLY A 156 -13.62 -14.88 -1.58
CA GLY A 156 -14.74 -14.44 -0.76
C GLY A 156 -15.74 -15.55 -0.43
N ALA A 157 -16.51 -15.36 0.64
CA ALA A 157 -17.54 -16.30 1.09
C ALA A 157 -17.04 -17.75 1.24
N SER A 158 -15.83 -17.93 1.80
CA SER A 158 -15.13 -19.22 1.90
C SER A 158 -14.88 -19.93 0.56
N ARG A 159 -14.93 -19.21 -0.56
CA ARG A 159 -14.74 -19.74 -1.91
C ARG A 159 -13.59 -19.03 -2.61
N VAL A 160 -12.90 -19.76 -3.48
CA VAL A 160 -11.93 -19.20 -4.43
C VAL A 160 -12.32 -19.57 -5.85
N ARG A 161 -12.31 -18.57 -6.75
CA ARG A 161 -12.52 -18.80 -8.18
C ARG A 161 -11.34 -18.30 -8.98
N TYR A 162 -11.02 -18.99 -10.06
CA TYR A 162 -10.07 -18.58 -11.09
C TYR A 162 -10.82 -18.43 -12.42
N ASN A 163 -10.82 -17.23 -13.00
CA ASN A 163 -11.59 -16.90 -14.22
C ASN A 163 -13.07 -17.33 -14.13
N GLY A 164 -13.71 -17.04 -13.00
CA GLY A 164 -15.11 -17.41 -12.74
C GLY A 164 -15.34 -18.88 -12.35
N ARG A 165 -14.43 -19.79 -12.69
CA ARG A 165 -14.50 -21.21 -12.27
C ARG A 165 -14.15 -21.36 -10.81
N SER A 166 -14.99 -22.04 -10.04
CA SER A 166 -14.69 -22.37 -8.64
C SER A 166 -13.55 -23.40 -8.56
N ILE A 167 -12.51 -23.08 -7.80
CA ILE A 167 -11.37 -23.98 -7.55
C ILE A 167 -11.32 -24.47 -6.11
N LEU A 168 -12.04 -23.82 -5.19
CA LEU A 168 -12.19 -24.21 -3.79
C LEU A 168 -13.58 -23.79 -3.30
N GLU A 169 -14.37 -24.77 -2.83
CA GLU A 169 -15.70 -24.55 -2.26
C GLU A 169 -15.66 -24.34 -0.74
N PRO A 170 -16.70 -23.73 -0.15
CA PRO A 170 -16.82 -23.59 1.30
C PRO A 170 -16.68 -24.92 2.06
N PRO A 171 -16.10 -24.91 3.27
CA PRO A 171 -16.03 -26.11 4.10
C PRO A 171 -17.43 -26.47 4.64
N LYS A 172 -17.63 -27.76 4.96
CA LYS A 172 -18.83 -28.22 5.68
C LYS A 172 -18.97 -27.61 7.08
N GLN A 173 -17.83 -27.30 7.72
CA GLN A 173 -17.77 -26.74 9.07
C GLN A 173 -16.83 -25.53 9.12
N GLY A 174 -17.28 -24.47 9.79
CA GLY A 174 -16.50 -23.24 9.92
C GLY A 174 -16.47 -22.43 8.62
N SER A 175 -15.36 -21.73 8.38
CA SER A 175 -15.20 -20.88 7.21
C SER A 175 -13.73 -20.77 6.80
N TYR A 176 -13.49 -20.64 5.49
CA TYR A 176 -12.20 -20.25 4.95
C TYR A 176 -12.15 -18.73 4.83
N GLN A 177 -11.10 -18.13 5.36
CA GLN A 177 -10.98 -16.68 5.53
C GLN A 177 -9.60 -16.20 5.08
N LEU A 178 -9.56 -14.95 4.61
CA LEU A 178 -8.34 -14.17 4.40
C LEU A 178 -7.36 -14.90 3.47
N PHE A 179 -7.79 -15.10 2.23
CA PHE A 179 -7.01 -15.83 1.24
C PHE A 179 -5.79 -15.02 0.77
N PHE A 180 -4.72 -15.75 0.44
CA PHE A 180 -3.52 -15.22 -0.17
C PHE A 180 -2.93 -16.27 -1.10
N TYR A 181 -2.43 -15.87 -2.26
CA TYR A 181 -1.77 -16.79 -3.18
C TYR A 181 -0.36 -16.32 -3.47
N ALA A 182 0.62 -17.18 -3.22
CA ALA A 182 2.03 -16.89 -3.46
C ALA A 182 2.83 -18.20 -3.53
N ASN A 183 3.92 -18.19 -4.31
CA ASN A 183 4.85 -19.32 -4.45
C ASN A 183 4.14 -20.65 -4.76
N GLY A 184 3.09 -20.63 -5.58
CA GLY A 184 2.34 -21.82 -6.02
C GLY A 184 1.40 -22.39 -4.96
N HIS A 185 1.11 -21.63 -3.91
CA HIS A 185 0.27 -22.07 -2.80
C HIS A 185 -0.87 -21.10 -2.54
N LEU A 186 -2.08 -21.65 -2.45
CA LEU A 186 -3.23 -20.95 -1.89
C LEU A 186 -3.20 -21.08 -0.36
N CYS A 187 -2.96 -19.97 0.31
CA CYS A 187 -2.88 -19.85 1.76
C CYS A 187 -4.16 -19.20 2.33
N PHE A 188 -4.66 -19.70 3.45
CA PHE A 188 -5.84 -19.15 4.12
C PHE A 188 -5.97 -19.66 5.56
N TYR A 189 -6.82 -19.00 6.33
CA TYR A 189 -7.24 -19.48 7.65
C TYR A 189 -8.53 -20.30 7.52
N HIS A 190 -8.59 -21.48 8.15
CA HIS A 190 -9.83 -22.24 8.34
C HIS A 190 -10.24 -22.16 9.81
N VAL A 191 -11.37 -21.51 10.07
CA VAL A 191 -11.79 -21.15 11.43
C VAL A 191 -13.19 -21.68 11.73
N HIS A 192 -13.31 -22.37 12.85
CA HIS A 192 -14.58 -22.76 13.46
C HIS A 192 -14.58 -22.36 14.94
N ARG A 193 -15.30 -21.27 15.28
CA ARG A 193 -15.34 -20.74 16.65
C ARG A 193 -16.36 -21.44 17.56
N ASN A 194 -17.31 -22.18 16.98
CA ASN A 194 -18.44 -22.79 17.69
C ASN A 194 -19.21 -21.78 18.58
N GLY A 195 -19.49 -20.58 18.05
CA GLY A 195 -20.22 -19.51 18.76
C GLY A 195 -19.49 -18.84 19.93
N LYS A 196 -18.26 -19.26 20.26
CA LYS A 196 -17.51 -18.81 21.44
C LYS A 196 -16.47 -17.71 21.09
N PRO A 197 -16.05 -16.88 22.07
CA PRO A 197 -14.96 -15.94 21.90
C PRO A 197 -13.61 -16.64 21.71
N TYR A 198 -12.54 -15.84 21.53
CA TYR A 198 -11.17 -16.34 21.52
C TYR A 198 -10.89 -17.17 22.77
N ARG A 199 -10.21 -18.31 22.58
CA ARG A 199 -9.79 -19.19 23.68
C ARG A 199 -8.68 -20.12 23.23
N LEU A 200 -7.92 -20.65 24.17
CA LEU A 200 -6.95 -21.70 23.89
C LEU A 200 -7.66 -22.91 23.27
N PHE A 201 -7.02 -23.51 22.27
CA PHE A 201 -7.46 -24.75 21.67
C PHE A 201 -7.47 -25.87 22.71
N LYS A 202 -8.57 -26.65 22.73
CA LYS A 202 -8.72 -27.83 23.59
C LYS A 202 -8.86 -29.10 22.77
N ASN A 203 -9.80 -29.09 21.82
CA ASN A 203 -10.07 -30.16 20.88
C ASN A 203 -10.93 -29.64 19.71
N GLU A 204 -11.07 -30.43 18.65
CA GLU A 204 -11.78 -30.04 17.42
C GLU A 204 -13.28 -29.75 17.63
N ALA A 205 -13.93 -30.45 18.58
CA ALA A 205 -15.35 -30.26 18.87
C ALA A 205 -15.62 -28.92 19.58
N ASP A 206 -14.68 -28.47 20.40
CA ASP A 206 -14.76 -27.15 21.02
C ASP A 206 -14.60 -26.05 19.96
N GLY A 207 -13.67 -26.21 19.01
CA GLY A 207 -13.43 -25.30 17.89
C GLY A 207 -11.97 -25.28 17.47
N PHE A 208 -11.67 -24.68 16.32
CA PHE A 208 -10.30 -24.65 15.78
C PHE A 208 -10.02 -23.39 14.96
N SER A 209 -8.72 -23.09 14.85
CA SER A 209 -8.13 -22.24 13.80
C SER A 209 -6.96 -23.01 13.19
N LEU A 210 -6.95 -23.13 11.86
CA LEU A 210 -5.90 -23.79 11.10
C LEU A 210 -5.36 -22.82 10.05
N LEU A 211 -4.05 -22.81 9.84
CA LEU A 211 -3.42 -22.26 8.65
C LEU A 211 -3.34 -23.34 7.59
N PHE A 212 -3.72 -23.02 6.36
CA PHE A 212 -3.58 -23.86 5.19
C PHE A 212 -2.58 -23.25 4.22
N ALA A 213 -1.76 -24.10 3.59
CA ALA A 213 -1.04 -23.82 2.35
C ALA A 213 -1.31 -24.99 1.39
N CYS A 214 -2.16 -24.77 0.39
CA CYS A 214 -2.53 -25.79 -0.58
C CYS A 214 -1.74 -25.58 -1.87
N PRO A 215 -0.95 -26.55 -2.34
CA PRO A 215 -0.30 -26.44 -3.63
C PRO A 215 -1.38 -26.39 -4.73
N TRP A 216 -1.30 -25.38 -5.59
CA TRP A 216 -2.20 -25.23 -6.73
C TRP A 216 -1.57 -24.35 -7.80
N SER A 217 -1.87 -24.65 -9.06
CA SER A 217 -1.45 -23.87 -10.22
C SER A 217 -2.61 -23.74 -11.23
N PRO A 218 -2.61 -22.70 -12.10
CA PRO A 218 -3.71 -22.43 -13.04
C PRO A 218 -4.12 -23.58 -13.97
N ASP A 219 -3.20 -24.49 -14.29
CA ASP A 219 -3.42 -25.70 -15.09
C ASP A 219 -4.23 -26.77 -14.35
N GLN A 220 -4.32 -26.69 -13.02
CA GLN A 220 -5.10 -27.62 -12.22
C GLN A 220 -6.58 -27.19 -12.13
N PRO A 221 -7.52 -28.14 -12.24
CA PRO A 221 -8.95 -27.82 -12.24
C PRO A 221 -9.45 -27.28 -10.90
N ARG A 222 -8.88 -27.77 -9.78
CA ARG A 222 -9.28 -27.44 -8.42
C ARG A 222 -8.11 -27.55 -7.45
N VAL A 223 -8.24 -26.91 -6.29
CA VAL A 223 -7.35 -27.09 -5.14
C VAL A 223 -7.60 -28.46 -4.51
N ASP A 224 -6.53 -29.23 -4.31
CA ASP A 224 -6.61 -30.52 -3.62
C ASP A 224 -6.27 -30.37 -2.13
N LEU A 225 -7.30 -30.35 -1.29
CA LEU A 225 -7.15 -30.19 0.16
C LEU A 225 -6.42 -31.38 0.82
N ALA A 226 -6.37 -32.56 0.20
CA ALA A 226 -5.60 -33.69 0.74
C ALA A 226 -4.08 -33.43 0.67
N LYS A 227 -3.63 -32.52 -0.20
CA LYS A 227 -2.23 -32.10 -0.33
C LYS A 227 -1.89 -30.88 0.53
N ALA A 228 -2.85 -30.33 1.25
CA ALA A 228 -2.65 -29.13 2.06
C ALA A 228 -1.61 -29.35 3.16
N LYS A 229 -0.71 -28.37 3.31
CA LYS A 229 0.16 -28.27 4.49
C LYS A 229 -0.56 -27.40 5.51
N THR A 230 -0.84 -27.98 6.67
CA THR A 230 -1.63 -27.32 7.70
C THR A 230 -0.84 -27.10 8.98
N LEU A 231 -1.19 -26.04 9.71
CA LEU A 231 -0.74 -25.81 11.08
C LEU A 231 -1.95 -25.50 11.94
N ARG A 232 -2.11 -26.26 13.02
CA ARG A 232 -3.11 -25.93 14.05
C ARG A 232 -2.60 -24.80 14.92
N LEU A 233 -3.40 -23.76 15.02
CA LEU A 233 -3.07 -22.60 15.83
C LEU A 233 -3.46 -22.86 17.30
N PRO A 234 -2.71 -22.32 18.26
CA PRO A 234 -2.94 -22.56 19.69
C PRO A 234 -4.19 -21.84 20.21
N VAL A 235 -4.70 -20.82 19.51
CA VAL A 235 -5.92 -20.09 19.90
C VAL A 235 -7.01 -20.20 18.84
N VAL A 236 -8.19 -20.66 19.26
CA VAL A 236 -9.39 -20.71 18.44
C VAL A 236 -9.85 -19.29 18.14
N GLY A 237 -10.03 -19.00 16.86
CA GLY A 237 -10.49 -17.72 16.35
C GLY A 237 -9.39 -16.82 15.81
N GLU A 238 -8.10 -17.17 15.97
CA GLU A 238 -6.98 -16.41 15.38
C GLU A 238 -7.26 -16.03 13.91
N THR A 239 -6.96 -14.77 13.60
CA THR A 239 -7.25 -14.15 12.31
C THR A 239 -6.15 -13.15 11.97
N THR A 240 -6.00 -12.78 10.69
CA THR A 240 -4.99 -11.82 10.23
C THR A 240 -5.59 -10.61 9.53
N PHE A 241 -4.84 -9.53 9.44
CA PHE A 241 -5.15 -8.39 8.57
C PHE A 241 -4.12 -8.19 7.47
N ALA A 242 -3.00 -8.92 7.51
CA ALA A 242 -1.93 -8.83 6.53
C ALA A 242 -1.26 -10.18 6.26
N TRP A 243 -1.08 -10.45 4.97
CA TRP A 243 -0.14 -11.44 4.46
C TRP A 243 1.10 -10.74 3.95
N GLY A 244 2.23 -11.42 3.91
CA GLY A 244 3.46 -10.94 3.29
C GLY A 244 4.22 -12.05 2.59
N GLN A 245 5.19 -11.64 1.77
CA GLN A 245 6.05 -12.55 1.04
C GLN A 245 7.48 -11.99 1.02
N LEU A 246 8.45 -12.83 1.38
CA LEU A 246 9.87 -12.51 1.34
C LEU A 246 10.61 -13.69 0.72
N GLY A 247 11.03 -13.54 -0.54
CA GLY A 247 11.56 -14.65 -1.34
C GLY A 247 10.60 -15.85 -1.38
N GLY A 248 11.12 -17.02 -1.04
CA GLY A 248 10.36 -18.27 -0.97
C GLY A 248 9.35 -18.36 0.20
N GLN A 249 9.33 -17.38 1.10
CA GLN A 249 8.51 -17.43 2.32
C GLN A 249 7.18 -16.71 2.14
N VAL A 250 6.10 -17.33 2.63
CA VAL A 250 4.80 -16.69 2.86
C VAL A 250 4.63 -16.48 4.36
N VAL A 251 4.27 -15.28 4.80
CA VAL A 251 4.17 -14.95 6.22
C VAL A 251 2.84 -14.33 6.58
N THR A 252 2.42 -14.51 7.84
CA THR A 252 1.23 -13.86 8.40
C THR A 252 1.38 -13.69 9.92
N GLY A 253 0.83 -12.59 10.45
CA GLY A 253 0.65 -12.40 11.89
C GLY A 253 -0.81 -12.48 12.27
N SER A 254 -1.14 -13.21 13.34
CA SER A 254 -2.48 -13.21 13.91
C SER A 254 -2.73 -11.98 14.77
N ASN A 255 -4.00 -11.67 15.02
CA ASN A 255 -4.47 -10.51 15.79
C ASN A 255 -4.07 -10.48 17.28
N ILE A 256 -3.40 -11.53 17.75
CA ILE A 256 -2.93 -11.73 19.13
C ILE A 256 -1.44 -12.11 19.18
N GLY A 257 -0.70 -11.94 18.09
CA GLY A 257 0.77 -11.97 18.12
C GLY A 257 1.43 -13.20 17.53
N GLY A 258 0.67 -14.23 17.19
CA GLY A 258 1.23 -15.40 16.53
C GLY A 258 1.85 -14.99 15.19
N PHE A 259 3.15 -15.25 14.97
CA PHE A 259 3.80 -14.96 13.70
C PHE A 259 4.22 -16.26 13.02
N TYR A 260 3.69 -16.47 11.82
CA TYR A 260 3.75 -17.75 11.12
C TYR A 260 4.40 -17.60 9.75
N VAL A 261 5.24 -18.57 9.40
CA VAL A 261 6.02 -18.60 8.16
C VAL A 261 5.83 -19.94 7.48
N PHE A 262 5.43 -19.93 6.21
CA PHE A 262 5.43 -21.09 5.33
C PHE A 262 6.62 -21.02 4.39
N GLU A 263 7.43 -22.08 4.40
CA GLU A 263 8.63 -22.21 3.59
C GLU A 263 8.95 -23.70 3.41
N ASN A 264 9.42 -24.11 2.23
CA ASN A 264 9.83 -25.50 1.95
C ASN A 264 8.80 -26.55 2.37
N GLY A 265 7.51 -26.29 2.11
CA GLY A 265 6.42 -27.22 2.38
C GLY A 265 6.04 -27.37 3.86
N ARG A 266 6.51 -26.46 4.74
CA ARG A 266 6.26 -26.51 6.18
C ARG A 266 5.88 -25.15 6.76
N TRP A 267 4.91 -25.15 7.65
CA TRP A 267 4.60 -24.02 8.53
C TRP A 267 5.49 -24.03 9.78
N ARG A 268 5.97 -22.85 10.17
CA ARG A 268 6.71 -22.59 11.42
C ARG A 268 6.06 -21.43 12.16
N MET A 269 5.96 -21.56 13.48
CA MET A 269 5.61 -20.46 14.37
C MET A 269 6.92 -19.83 14.88
N ILE A 270 7.11 -18.55 14.60
CA ILE A 270 8.32 -17.78 14.97
C ILE A 270 8.08 -16.96 16.23
N LEU A 271 6.82 -16.56 16.46
CA LEU A 271 6.38 -15.85 17.66
C LEU A 271 5.09 -16.51 18.14
N GLU A 272 5.04 -16.89 19.42
CA GLU A 272 3.84 -17.44 20.04
C GLU A 272 2.78 -16.36 20.25
N PRO A 273 1.49 -16.65 20.01
CA PRO A 273 0.42 -15.71 20.31
C PRO A 273 0.20 -15.58 21.83
N ASN A 274 -0.19 -14.38 22.26
CA ASN A 274 -0.64 -14.11 23.62
C ASN A 274 -2.07 -13.59 23.57
N ILE A 275 -3.02 -14.43 24.00
CA ILE A 275 -4.45 -14.15 23.94
C ILE A 275 -4.89 -12.93 24.76
N ASN A 276 -4.08 -12.52 25.74
CA ASN A 276 -4.39 -11.41 26.64
C ASN A 276 -3.95 -10.05 26.10
N VAL A 277 -3.29 -10.01 24.93
CA VAL A 277 -2.83 -8.76 24.31
C VAL A 277 -3.35 -8.65 22.88
N SER A 278 -3.51 -7.41 22.43
CA SER A 278 -3.68 -7.16 21.01
C SER A 278 -2.30 -7.06 20.35
N TYR A 279 -2.15 -7.72 19.22
CA TYR A 279 -0.99 -7.58 18.35
C TYR A 279 -1.46 -7.86 16.94
N GLN A 280 -1.72 -6.82 16.16
CA GLN A 280 -2.33 -6.96 14.84
C GLN A 280 -1.39 -6.37 13.80
N LEU A 281 -1.12 -7.14 12.73
CA LEU A 281 -0.36 -6.67 11.57
C LEU A 281 -1.35 -6.28 10.47
N TYR A 282 -1.40 -5.00 10.13
CA TYR A 282 -2.40 -4.42 9.21
C TYR A 282 -1.89 -4.20 7.80
N SER A 283 -0.58 -4.13 7.64
CA SER A 283 0.07 -3.97 6.36
C SER A 283 1.35 -4.81 6.28
N SER A 284 1.75 -5.14 5.06
CA SER A 284 3.09 -5.62 4.76
C SER A 284 3.63 -4.96 3.49
N LEU A 285 4.95 -4.81 3.41
CA LEU A 285 5.64 -4.25 2.25
C LEU A 285 7.06 -4.79 2.19
N ALA A 286 7.45 -5.38 1.06
CA ALA A 286 8.85 -5.64 0.78
C ALA A 286 9.61 -4.32 0.62
N PHE A 287 10.68 -4.14 1.38
CA PHE A 287 11.49 -2.94 1.39
C PHE A 287 12.96 -3.33 1.58
N HIS A 288 13.77 -3.13 0.54
CA HIS A 288 15.10 -3.71 0.41
C HIS A 288 15.08 -5.24 0.63
N ASP A 289 15.92 -5.76 1.52
CA ASP A 289 16.07 -7.18 1.86
C ASP A 289 15.08 -7.68 2.92
N ARG A 290 14.09 -6.85 3.30
CA ARG A 290 13.21 -7.09 4.45
C ARG A 290 11.74 -6.97 4.07
N LEU A 291 10.91 -7.56 4.92
CA LEU A 291 9.47 -7.30 4.93
C LEU A 291 9.13 -6.38 6.09
N LEU A 292 8.63 -5.19 5.78
CA LEU A 292 8.07 -4.25 6.76
C LEU A 292 6.61 -4.61 7.02
N MET A 293 6.17 -4.48 8.27
CA MET A 293 4.81 -4.82 8.69
C MET A 293 4.27 -3.78 9.68
N GLY A 294 3.17 -3.13 9.33
CA GLY A 294 2.56 -2.13 10.20
C GLY A 294 1.75 -2.75 11.34
N GLN A 295 2.00 -2.32 12.58
CA GLN A 295 1.52 -2.97 13.79
C GLN A 295 0.58 -2.09 14.64
N TYR A 296 -0.45 -2.72 15.20
CA TYR A 296 -1.27 -2.22 16.31
C TYR A 296 -1.04 -3.08 17.55
N PRO A 297 -0.89 -2.51 18.77
CA PRO A 297 -1.27 -1.16 19.18
C PRO A 297 -0.16 -0.12 19.24
N THR A 298 1.02 -0.42 18.73
CA THR A 298 2.16 0.49 18.88
C THR A 298 2.18 1.61 17.84
N GLY A 299 1.50 1.42 16.70
CA GLY A 299 1.55 2.33 15.56
C GLY A 299 2.87 2.31 14.82
N ARG A 300 3.70 1.29 15.09
CA ARG A 300 5.04 1.17 14.54
C ARG A 300 5.11 0.13 13.44
N VAL A 301 6.18 0.20 12.67
CA VAL A 301 6.56 -0.77 11.66
C VAL A 301 7.50 -1.78 12.30
N PHE A 302 7.25 -3.05 12.01
CA PHE A 302 8.09 -4.17 12.41
C PHE A 302 8.82 -4.65 11.16
N SER A 303 10.06 -5.10 11.30
CA SER A 303 10.86 -5.65 10.21
C SER A 303 11.02 -7.15 10.38
N TYR A 304 10.79 -7.90 9.31
CA TYR A 304 11.14 -9.32 9.22
C TYR A 304 12.27 -9.50 8.22
N ASP A 305 13.34 -10.17 8.65
CA ASP A 305 14.59 -10.38 7.90
C ASP A 305 14.71 -11.78 7.29
N GLY A 306 13.62 -12.53 7.24
CA GLY A 306 13.62 -13.94 6.82
C GLY A 306 13.81 -14.93 7.96
N LYS A 307 14.08 -14.45 9.19
CA LYS A 307 14.25 -15.29 10.39
C LYS A 307 13.49 -14.77 11.60
N LYS A 308 13.56 -13.46 11.88
CA LYS A 308 13.02 -12.83 13.08
C LYS A 308 12.21 -11.58 12.74
N ILE A 309 11.10 -11.39 13.44
CA ILE A 309 10.35 -10.14 13.43
C ILE A 309 10.87 -9.21 14.56
N THR A 310 11.19 -7.97 14.21
CA THR A 310 11.79 -6.97 15.12
C THR A 310 11.02 -5.66 15.05
N ASP A 311 10.65 -5.13 16.20
CA ASP A 311 10.05 -3.80 16.35
C ASP A 311 11.05 -2.69 15.98
N LEU A 312 10.72 -1.87 14.96
CA LEU A 312 11.50 -0.68 14.63
C LEU A 312 11.03 0.48 15.49
N LYS A 313 11.71 0.69 16.62
CA LYS A 313 11.35 1.75 17.58
C LYS A 313 11.32 3.12 16.89
N GLY A 314 10.21 3.84 17.06
CA GLY A 314 10.04 5.19 16.51
C GLY A 314 9.70 5.26 15.02
N TRP A 315 9.41 4.14 14.35
CA TRP A 315 9.06 4.12 12.93
C TRP A 315 7.58 3.81 12.70
N PRO A 316 6.77 4.72 12.12
CA PRO A 316 7.05 6.15 12.01
C PRO A 316 6.98 6.85 13.38
N PRO A 317 7.45 8.11 13.47
CA PRO A 317 7.37 8.90 14.69
C PRO A 317 5.93 9.10 15.18
N VAL A 318 5.80 9.52 16.43
CA VAL A 318 4.54 10.02 16.99
C VAL A 318 4.52 11.54 16.81
N PRO A 319 3.46 12.14 16.23
CA PRO A 319 3.34 13.60 16.19
C PRO A 319 3.38 14.21 17.60
N LYS A 320 3.89 15.44 17.71
CA LYS A 320 3.81 16.18 18.98
C LYS A 320 2.34 16.45 19.32
N GLY A 321 1.99 16.34 20.61
CA GLY A 321 0.67 16.70 21.10
C GLY A 321 -0.44 15.66 20.85
N VAL A 322 -0.10 14.43 20.48
CA VAL A 322 -1.05 13.29 20.45
C VAL A 322 -0.57 12.17 21.37
N SER A 323 -1.52 11.33 21.83
CA SER A 323 -1.20 10.12 22.57
C SER A 323 -0.38 9.14 21.71
N GLY A 324 0.66 8.55 22.30
CA GLY A 324 1.45 7.48 21.69
C GLY A 324 0.82 6.08 21.78
N SER A 325 -0.30 5.95 22.50
CA SER A 325 -0.95 4.67 22.80
C SER A 325 -1.99 4.28 21.75
N SER A 326 -2.25 2.98 21.60
CA SER A 326 -3.27 2.43 20.69
C SER A 326 -3.18 3.04 19.29
N ARG A 327 -1.99 3.01 18.70
CA ARG A 327 -1.76 3.44 17.32
C ARG A 327 -1.69 2.23 16.40
N GLU A 328 -2.01 2.40 15.12
CA GLU A 328 -2.02 1.34 14.11
C GLU A 328 -1.33 1.87 12.86
N ALA A 329 -0.14 1.35 12.53
CA ALA A 329 0.48 1.57 11.24
C ALA A 329 -0.30 0.73 10.22
N GLN A 330 -1.29 1.36 9.60
CA GLN A 330 -2.37 0.67 8.91
C GLN A 330 -2.02 0.33 7.47
N THR A 331 -1.31 1.22 6.80
CA THR A 331 -0.97 1.08 5.39
C THR A 331 0.48 1.43 5.13
N THR A 332 1.08 0.72 4.18
CA THR A 332 2.44 0.95 3.70
C THR A 332 2.46 0.92 2.17
N THR A 333 3.28 1.77 1.55
CA THR A 333 3.54 1.69 0.10
C THR A 333 4.90 2.28 -0.24
N ILE A 334 5.41 1.96 -1.44
CA ILE A 334 6.50 2.72 -2.08
C ILE A 334 5.86 3.63 -3.13
N TYR A 335 6.24 4.90 -3.11
CA TYR A 335 5.79 5.89 -4.10
C TYR A 335 6.93 6.88 -4.36
N GLY A 336 7.35 6.98 -5.63
CA GLY A 336 8.52 7.79 -6.03
C GLY A 336 9.84 7.40 -5.36
N GLY A 337 10.01 6.11 -5.05
CA GLY A 337 11.19 5.57 -4.35
C GLY A 337 11.21 5.78 -2.83
N ASP A 338 10.27 6.54 -2.28
CA ASP A 338 10.15 6.80 -0.85
C ASP A 338 9.13 5.83 -0.22
N LEU A 339 9.31 5.50 1.06
CA LEU A 339 8.36 4.71 1.84
C LEU A 339 7.27 5.62 2.42
N PHE A 340 6.00 5.27 2.25
CA PHE A 340 4.88 5.96 2.88
C PHE A 340 4.16 5.04 3.87
N VAL A 341 3.75 5.61 5.01
CA VAL A 341 3.00 4.91 6.07
C VAL A 341 1.81 5.74 6.51
N GLY A 342 0.62 5.14 6.47
CA GLY A 342 -0.60 5.69 7.05
C GLY A 342 -0.82 5.18 8.48
N VAL A 343 -1.07 6.07 9.43
CA VAL A 343 -1.20 5.73 10.86
C VAL A 343 -2.52 6.21 11.47
N TRP A 344 -3.21 5.29 12.12
CA TRP A 344 -4.38 5.55 12.99
C TRP A 344 -3.92 5.73 14.44
N PRO A 345 -4.58 6.55 15.29
CA PRO A 345 -5.95 7.04 15.17
C PRO A 345 -6.14 8.47 14.67
N TRP A 346 -5.07 9.15 14.26
CA TRP A 346 -5.15 10.54 13.83
C TRP A 346 -5.11 10.71 12.30
N ALA A 347 -5.07 9.61 11.54
CA ALA A 347 -4.91 9.56 10.09
C ALA A 347 -3.69 10.36 9.60
N GLU A 348 -2.55 10.03 10.18
CA GLU A 348 -1.26 10.60 9.85
C GLU A 348 -0.73 9.93 8.58
N LEU A 349 -0.17 10.72 7.66
CA LEU A 349 0.62 10.23 6.55
C LEU A 349 2.08 10.61 6.78
N TRP A 350 2.95 9.61 6.82
CA TRP A 350 4.38 9.76 7.00
C TRP A 350 5.13 9.31 5.75
N ARG A 351 6.18 10.04 5.38
CA ARG A 351 7.10 9.71 4.29
C ARG A 351 8.48 9.45 4.88
N TYR A 352 9.11 8.36 4.53
CA TYR A 352 10.50 8.05 4.87
C TYR A 352 11.36 8.12 3.62
N ASN A 353 12.39 8.97 3.68
CA ASN A 353 13.43 9.00 2.67
C ASN A 353 14.55 8.02 3.10
N PRO A 354 14.84 6.96 2.31
CA PRO A 354 15.81 5.95 2.70
C PRO A 354 17.26 6.42 2.69
N ASP A 355 17.63 7.35 1.81
CA ASP A 355 19.01 7.84 1.70
C ASP A 355 19.39 8.69 2.92
N GLN A 356 18.51 9.62 3.29
CA GLN A 356 18.66 10.48 4.48
C GLN A 356 18.33 9.77 5.78
N ARG A 357 17.72 8.58 5.69
CA ARG A 357 17.17 7.84 6.82
C ARG A 357 16.26 8.69 7.70
N ARG A 358 15.43 9.52 7.06
CA ARG A 358 14.65 10.56 7.72
C ARG A 358 13.16 10.43 7.44
N TRP A 359 12.37 10.53 8.50
CA TRP A 359 10.93 10.65 8.43
C TRP A 359 10.50 12.11 8.25
N HIS A 360 9.53 12.31 7.37
CA HIS A 360 8.85 13.57 7.11
C HIS A 360 7.37 13.38 7.38
N PHE A 361 6.80 14.25 8.19
CA PHE A 361 5.36 14.30 8.34
C PHE A 361 4.76 14.92 7.09
N ALA A 362 3.99 14.13 6.32
CA ALA A 362 3.41 14.62 5.08
C ALA A 362 2.19 15.48 5.39
N GLN A 363 1.19 14.88 6.05
CA GLN A 363 -0.03 15.58 6.45
C GLN A 363 -0.87 14.72 7.41
N ARG A 364 -1.75 15.38 8.19
CA ARG A 364 -2.92 14.75 8.79
C ARG A 364 -4.12 14.83 7.84
N MET A 365 -4.74 13.70 7.50
CA MET A 365 -5.83 13.67 6.51
C MET A 365 -7.16 14.25 7.04
N PHE A 366 -7.21 14.69 8.30
CA PHE A 366 -8.40 15.24 8.95
C PHE A 366 -8.07 16.59 9.61
N LYS A 367 -9.00 17.54 9.50
CA LYS A 367 -8.90 18.87 10.14
C LYS A 367 -9.55 18.95 11.52
N HIS A 368 -10.27 17.89 11.93
CA HIS A 368 -11.03 17.86 13.18
C HIS A 368 -11.01 16.44 13.78
N PRO A 369 -11.16 16.30 15.10
CA PRO A 369 -11.01 17.36 16.10
C PRO A 369 -9.55 17.82 16.13
N ALA A 370 -9.21 18.86 16.90
CA ALA A 370 -7.81 19.23 17.11
C ALA A 370 -7.03 18.04 17.71
N PRO A 371 -5.76 17.83 17.34
CA PRO A 371 -4.90 16.85 18.01
C PRO A 371 -4.85 17.09 19.51
N SER A 372 -4.83 16.02 20.32
CA SER A 372 -4.76 16.13 21.77
C SER A 372 -4.07 14.91 22.38
N ALA A 373 -3.21 15.14 23.38
CA ALA A 373 -2.58 14.10 24.17
C ALA A 373 -3.49 13.59 25.31
N ASN A 374 -4.58 14.30 25.60
CA ASN A 374 -5.50 13.96 26.68
C ASN A 374 -6.54 12.89 26.29
N ILE A 375 -6.61 12.55 24.99
CA ILE A 375 -7.46 11.48 24.46
C ILE A 375 -6.61 10.54 23.61
N THR A 376 -7.02 9.28 23.53
CA THR A 376 -6.30 8.30 22.71
C THR A 376 -6.74 8.39 21.26
N HIS A 377 -8.05 8.41 21.03
CA HIS A 377 -8.64 8.49 19.70
C HIS A 377 -9.49 9.77 19.55
N PRO A 378 -9.58 10.33 18.34
CA PRO A 378 -10.54 11.37 18.01
C PRO A 378 -11.96 11.06 18.54
N TYR A 379 -12.54 12.05 19.21
CA TYR A 379 -13.90 12.00 19.77
C TYR A 379 -14.12 10.97 20.89
N ASP A 380 -13.07 10.52 21.59
CA ASP A 380 -13.20 9.56 22.71
C ASP A 380 -14.07 10.07 23.88
N LEU A 381 -14.20 11.39 24.05
CA LEU A 381 -15.04 12.01 25.07
C LEU A 381 -16.50 12.08 24.60
N GLU A 382 -16.71 12.60 23.40
CA GLU A 382 -18.03 12.75 22.79
C GLU A 382 -18.69 11.39 22.48
N ASN A 383 -17.89 10.34 22.28
CA ASN A 383 -18.33 8.97 22.06
C ASN A 383 -18.15 8.06 23.29
N ALA A 384 -18.06 8.62 24.51
CA ALA A 384 -17.82 7.83 25.73
C ALA A 384 -18.84 6.70 25.96
N ASN A 385 -20.11 6.94 25.61
CA ASN A 385 -21.20 5.96 25.73
C ASN A 385 -21.40 5.11 24.46
N GLY A 386 -20.57 5.32 23.43
CA GLY A 386 -20.64 4.60 22.17
C GLY A 386 -19.88 3.27 22.22
N THR A 387 -20.39 2.26 21.54
CA THR A 387 -19.72 0.95 21.41
C THR A 387 -19.33 0.67 19.95
N PRO A 388 -18.04 0.45 19.62
CA PRO A 388 -16.88 0.65 20.50
C PRO A 388 -16.58 2.14 20.73
N ARG A 389 -15.92 2.46 21.85
CA ARG A 389 -15.55 3.85 22.20
C ARG A 389 -14.66 4.50 21.14
N ASN A 390 -13.73 3.74 20.56
CA ASN A 390 -12.82 4.21 19.51
C ASN A 390 -13.40 4.17 18.09
N ARG A 391 -14.73 4.13 17.93
CA ARG A 391 -15.41 4.08 16.62
C ARG A 391 -14.94 5.17 15.65
N TRP A 392 -14.67 6.36 16.17
CA TRP A 392 -14.37 7.56 15.39
C TRP A 392 -12.87 7.86 15.26
N GLY A 393 -12.01 6.91 15.61
CA GLY A 393 -10.60 7.01 15.24
C GLY A 393 -10.44 7.10 13.72
N GLN A 394 -9.48 7.90 13.28
CA GLN A 394 -9.30 8.33 11.90
C GLN A 394 -8.23 7.50 11.21
N ARG A 395 -8.60 6.82 10.14
CA ARG A 395 -7.78 5.87 9.39
C ARG A 395 -7.25 6.46 8.09
N VAL A 396 -6.03 6.04 7.71
CA VAL A 396 -5.56 6.04 6.32
C VAL A 396 -5.62 4.58 5.87
N THR A 397 -6.71 4.22 5.19
CA THR A 397 -7.07 2.82 4.90
C THR A 397 -6.42 2.28 3.64
N SER A 398 -5.93 3.16 2.76
CA SER A 398 -5.39 2.75 1.47
C SER A 398 -4.35 3.72 0.97
N LEU A 399 -3.31 3.18 0.36
CA LEU A 399 -2.24 3.88 -0.36
C LEU A 399 -2.04 3.13 -1.68
N VAL A 400 -2.56 3.66 -2.78
CA VAL A 400 -2.61 2.96 -4.09
C VAL A 400 -1.91 3.80 -5.16
N PRO A 401 -0.66 3.47 -5.53
CA PRO A 401 0.02 4.08 -6.68
C PRO A 401 -0.71 3.72 -7.99
N SER A 402 -0.98 4.72 -8.84
CA SER A 402 -1.64 4.54 -10.13
C SER A 402 -1.29 5.69 -11.07
N GLY A 403 -0.66 5.39 -12.21
CA GLY A 403 -0.13 6.43 -13.09
C GLY A 403 0.90 7.29 -12.34
N PRO A 404 0.84 8.63 -12.44
CA PRO A 404 1.73 9.49 -11.68
C PRO A 404 1.30 9.70 -10.22
N ASP A 405 0.15 9.16 -9.80
CA ASP A 405 -0.52 9.56 -8.57
C ASP A 405 -0.49 8.47 -7.49
N LEU A 406 -0.61 8.92 -6.23
CA LEU A 406 -0.95 8.08 -5.08
C LEU A 406 -2.37 8.39 -4.62
N PHE A 407 -3.26 7.40 -4.67
CA PHE A 407 -4.60 7.49 -4.12
C PHE A 407 -4.58 7.12 -2.64
N ILE A 408 -5.16 7.99 -1.81
CA ILE A 408 -5.17 7.87 -0.35
C ILE A 408 -6.63 7.90 0.12
N ALA A 409 -7.07 6.90 0.88
CA ALA A 409 -8.44 6.87 1.40
C ALA A 409 -8.50 6.97 2.92
N THR A 410 -9.59 7.55 3.42
CA THR A 410 -9.85 7.69 4.84
C THR A 410 -11.06 6.87 5.30
N SER A 411 -11.09 6.54 6.59
CA SER A 411 -12.23 5.86 7.20
C SER A 411 -12.32 6.14 8.69
N ALA A 412 -13.52 5.97 9.26
CA ALA A 412 -13.68 5.67 10.67
C ALA A 412 -13.15 4.24 10.93
N LYS A 413 -13.33 3.69 12.14
CA LYS A 413 -12.91 2.31 12.45
C LYS A 413 -13.41 1.27 11.43
N ALA A 414 -14.59 1.48 10.87
CA ALA A 414 -15.10 0.74 9.71
C ALA A 414 -16.04 1.65 8.87
N PRO A 415 -16.41 1.27 7.64
CA PRO A 415 -17.27 2.07 6.76
C PRO A 415 -18.75 1.97 7.16
N TYR A 416 -19.10 2.47 8.35
CA TYR A 416 -20.47 2.47 8.86
C TYR A 416 -21.35 3.49 8.15
N GLN A 417 -22.68 3.38 8.28
CA GLN A 417 -23.57 4.51 8.02
C GLN A 417 -23.48 5.52 9.18
N TRP A 418 -23.48 6.81 8.87
CA TRP A 418 -23.53 7.85 9.91
C TRP A 418 -24.95 8.01 10.45
N GLU A 419 -25.08 8.03 11.77
CA GLU A 419 -26.35 8.17 12.49
C GLU A 419 -26.40 9.56 13.18
N PRO A 420 -26.99 10.60 12.57
CA PRO A 420 -26.89 11.98 13.07
C PRO A 420 -27.46 12.17 14.47
N LYS A 421 -28.54 11.46 14.82
CA LYS A 421 -29.14 11.50 16.16
C LYS A 421 -28.23 10.91 17.24
N LYS A 422 -27.45 9.88 16.90
CA LYS A 422 -26.52 9.22 17.84
C LYS A 422 -25.17 9.94 17.92
N PHE A 423 -24.73 10.56 16.83
CA PHE A 423 -23.43 11.22 16.72
C PHE A 423 -23.56 12.67 16.24
N PRO A 424 -24.28 13.52 17.00
CA PRO A 424 -24.56 14.90 16.58
C PRO A 424 -23.31 15.77 16.55
N PHE A 425 -22.25 15.41 17.29
CA PHE A 425 -20.98 16.15 17.30
C PHE A 425 -20.24 16.12 15.95
N LEU A 426 -20.63 15.23 15.02
CA LEU A 426 -20.14 15.18 13.65
C LEU A 426 -20.98 16.01 12.65
N ALA A 427 -22.10 16.57 13.09
CA ALA A 427 -22.93 17.43 12.27
C ALA A 427 -22.28 18.81 12.04
N PRO A 428 -22.67 19.52 10.97
CA PRO A 428 -23.43 19.00 9.83
C PRO A 428 -22.56 18.12 8.91
N ASP A 429 -21.26 18.41 8.83
CA ASP A 429 -20.41 17.92 7.73
C ASP A 429 -19.11 17.23 8.16
N LYS A 430 -18.74 17.22 9.45
CA LYS A 430 -17.49 16.60 9.92
C LYS A 430 -17.44 15.11 9.57
N TRP A 431 -18.58 14.41 9.57
CA TRP A 431 -18.64 13.01 9.15
C TRP A 431 -18.19 12.79 7.69
N LYS A 432 -18.30 13.80 6.82
CA LYS A 432 -17.90 13.71 5.41
C LYS A 432 -16.38 13.65 5.22
N SER A 433 -15.59 13.96 6.25
CA SER A 433 -14.13 13.75 6.24
C SER A 433 -13.75 12.27 6.30
N TYR A 434 -14.64 11.42 6.79
CA TYR A 434 -14.48 9.97 6.72
C TYR A 434 -14.99 9.46 5.36
N GLY A 435 -14.24 8.54 4.74
CA GLY A 435 -14.54 8.06 3.39
C GLY A 435 -14.18 9.06 2.30
N LYS A 436 -13.31 10.03 2.59
CA LYS A 436 -12.68 10.88 1.57
C LYS A 436 -11.61 10.10 0.83
N VAL A 437 -11.41 10.48 -0.42
CA VAL A 437 -10.29 10.04 -1.22
C VAL A 437 -9.48 11.27 -1.61
N TYR A 438 -8.17 11.14 -1.54
CA TYR A 438 -7.22 12.15 -1.95
C TYR A 438 -6.36 11.60 -3.07
N ARG A 439 -5.99 12.48 -4.00
CA ARG A 439 -4.98 12.22 -5.02
C ARG A 439 -3.75 13.04 -4.69
N MET A 440 -2.66 12.37 -4.38
CA MET A 440 -1.35 12.99 -4.21
C MET A 440 -0.54 12.81 -5.48
N THR A 441 -0.03 13.91 -6.05
CA THR A 441 0.85 13.88 -7.22
C THR A 441 2.23 14.40 -6.80
N MET A 442 3.25 13.56 -6.92
CA MET A 442 4.65 13.89 -6.68
C MET A 442 5.43 13.75 -7.99
N PRO A 443 6.17 14.78 -8.45
CA PRO A 443 6.97 14.69 -9.66
C PRO A 443 7.98 13.53 -9.60
N GLY A 444 8.24 12.91 -10.74
CA GLY A 444 9.23 11.83 -10.85
C GLY A 444 8.72 10.44 -10.48
N HIS A 445 7.42 10.18 -10.62
CA HIS A 445 6.84 8.85 -10.43
C HIS A 445 5.90 8.47 -11.57
N LEU A 446 5.93 7.19 -11.96
CA LEU A 446 5.00 6.58 -12.90
C LEU A 446 4.77 5.10 -12.55
N ALA A 447 3.52 4.69 -12.37
CA ALA A 447 3.11 3.31 -12.17
C ALA A 447 2.15 2.85 -13.27
N VAL A 448 2.40 1.68 -13.87
CA VAL A 448 1.56 1.14 -14.95
C VAL A 448 1.54 -0.40 -14.91
N PRO A 449 0.39 -1.06 -15.15
CA PRO A 449 0.33 -2.51 -15.33
C PRO A 449 1.12 -2.96 -16.56
N THR A 450 1.87 -4.04 -16.41
CA THR A 450 2.48 -4.75 -17.53
C THR A 450 1.53 -5.79 -18.12
N ILE A 451 1.74 -6.13 -19.38
CA ILE A 451 1.10 -7.26 -20.04
C ILE A 451 1.84 -8.53 -19.62
N TRP A 452 1.09 -9.57 -19.27
CA TRP A 452 1.68 -10.85 -18.92
C TRP A 452 2.18 -11.56 -20.18
N THR A 453 3.41 -12.06 -20.14
CA THR A 453 4.06 -12.81 -21.21
C THR A 453 4.53 -14.15 -20.64
N ALA A 454 4.36 -15.24 -21.38
CA ALA A 454 4.78 -16.59 -20.96
C ALA A 454 6.27 -16.87 -21.21
N GLY A 455 7.09 -15.81 -21.36
CA GLY A 455 8.51 -15.86 -21.66
C GLY A 455 9.14 -14.47 -21.58
N PRO A 456 10.35 -14.29 -22.12
CA PRO A 456 11.09 -13.04 -22.06
C PRO A 456 10.27 -11.85 -22.57
N THR A 457 10.37 -10.74 -21.86
CA THR A 457 9.82 -9.44 -22.25
C THR A 457 10.83 -8.36 -21.91
N THR A 458 10.87 -7.31 -22.71
CA THR A 458 11.76 -6.17 -22.52
C THR A 458 10.95 -4.97 -22.04
N LEU A 459 11.31 -4.45 -20.88
CA LEU A 459 10.82 -3.18 -20.38
C LEU A 459 11.85 -2.09 -20.67
N GLU A 460 11.38 -0.96 -21.20
CA GLU A 460 12.21 0.20 -21.48
C GLU A 460 11.72 1.37 -20.64
N PHE A 461 12.65 2.01 -19.94
CA PHE A 461 12.41 3.13 -19.05
C PHE A 461 13.15 4.35 -19.59
N GLU A 462 12.41 5.34 -20.07
CA GLU A 462 12.98 6.51 -20.73
C GLU A 462 12.80 7.75 -19.86
N LEU A 463 13.88 8.52 -19.73
CA LEU A 463 13.87 9.88 -19.19
C LEU A 463 14.31 10.82 -20.31
N GLN A 464 13.46 11.79 -20.60
CA GLN A 464 13.71 12.87 -21.53
C GLN A 464 13.43 14.20 -20.81
N PRO A 465 13.93 15.32 -21.33
CA PRO A 465 13.62 16.63 -20.75
C PRO A 465 12.11 16.81 -20.61
N GLY A 466 11.66 17.01 -19.37
CA GLY A 466 10.24 17.22 -19.06
C GLY A 466 9.34 15.98 -19.16
N GLN A 467 9.86 14.76 -19.38
CA GLN A 467 9.03 13.56 -19.54
C GLN A 467 9.71 12.28 -19.07
N MET A 468 8.91 11.36 -18.53
CA MET A 468 9.31 9.96 -18.32
C MET A 468 8.30 9.01 -18.95
N SER A 469 8.77 7.89 -19.50
CA SER A 469 7.94 6.91 -20.19
C SER A 469 8.31 5.46 -19.82
N ILE A 470 7.36 4.54 -19.98
CA ILE A 470 7.57 3.10 -19.83
C ILE A 470 7.03 2.41 -21.10
N ARG A 471 7.86 1.56 -21.71
CA ARG A 471 7.48 0.67 -22.81
C ARG A 471 7.63 -0.79 -22.41
N GLN A 472 6.86 -1.65 -23.06
CA GLN A 472 7.03 -3.10 -23.02
C GLN A 472 7.06 -3.61 -24.45
N ASP A 473 8.14 -4.30 -24.82
CA ASP A 473 8.33 -4.88 -26.16
C ASP A 473 8.09 -3.83 -27.28
N GLY A 474 8.65 -2.64 -27.09
CA GLY A 474 8.52 -1.47 -27.99
C GLY A 474 7.19 -0.71 -27.89
N LYS A 475 6.16 -1.28 -27.25
CA LYS A 475 4.85 -0.64 -27.08
C LYS A 475 4.84 0.30 -25.88
N LEU A 476 4.46 1.55 -26.10
CA LEU A 476 4.24 2.53 -25.02
C LEU A 476 3.12 2.06 -24.08
N LEU A 477 3.43 1.94 -22.79
CA LEU A 477 2.45 1.63 -21.75
C LEU A 477 1.94 2.91 -21.09
N ALA A 478 2.83 3.81 -20.69
CA ALA A 478 2.47 5.07 -20.05
C ALA A 478 3.55 6.14 -20.20
N THR A 479 3.13 7.40 -20.04
CA THR A 479 4.00 8.57 -19.99
C THR A 479 3.49 9.56 -18.94
N THR A 480 4.40 10.33 -18.34
CA THR A 480 4.04 11.47 -17.49
C THR A 480 5.05 12.60 -17.62
N LYS A 481 4.62 13.81 -17.27
CA LYS A 481 5.48 15.00 -17.29
C LYS A 481 6.38 15.04 -16.06
N LEU A 482 7.65 15.37 -16.27
CA LEU A 482 8.56 15.78 -15.22
C LEU A 482 8.45 17.29 -15.03
N THR A 483 8.47 17.74 -13.78
CA THR A 483 8.32 19.16 -13.43
C THR A 483 9.37 19.59 -12.41
N GLY A 484 9.58 20.91 -12.31
CA GLY A 484 10.52 21.48 -11.35
C GLY A 484 11.97 21.04 -11.62
N PRO A 485 12.78 20.78 -10.58
CA PRO A 485 14.18 20.39 -10.75
C PRO A 485 14.39 19.10 -11.57
N LEU A 486 13.37 18.24 -11.67
CA LEU A 486 13.44 16.96 -12.38
C LEU A 486 13.17 17.08 -13.89
N SER A 487 12.76 18.24 -14.39
CA SER A 487 12.40 18.40 -15.81
C SER A 487 13.60 18.65 -16.73
N ARG A 488 14.82 18.69 -16.19
CA ARG A 488 16.04 19.09 -16.89
C ARG A 488 16.85 17.90 -17.36
#